data_AF-A0A9W7A4U8-F1
#
_entry.id   AF-A0A9W7A4U8-F1
#
_cell.length_a   1.000
_cell.length_b   1.000
_cell.length_c   1.000
_cell.angle_alpha   90.00
_cell.angle_beta   90.00
_cell.angle_gamma   90.00
#
_symmetry.space_group_name_H-M   'P 1'
#
loop_
_entity.id
_entity.type
_entity.pdbx_description
1 polymer ?
#
loop_
_entity_poly.entity_id
_entity_poly.type
_entity_poly.pdbx_seq_one_letter_code
_entity_poly.pdbx_strand_id
1 'polypeptide(L)'
;MSIPYFTSSLLSTPVQHDEEYDEDEEEYYDDNFDLWGESSSTDTASSTSSIADSTLSDIASDFHFPIDYLAHAVCSWGADPPIDVEDRLGDLVNGEQCFALLEAITTLDPAEVDEAFCALNVAELSKSWGVEPGVVFEACVREGLELPFGIRTRLKEEDVDGVQRWVGGGST
;
A
#
# COMPACT_ATOMS: atom_id res chain seq x y z
N MET A 1 24.66 34.98 48.02
CA MET A 1 23.57 34.94 49.01
C MET A 1 22.54 35.98 48.60
N SER A 2 21.42 35.56 48.02
CA SER A 2 20.13 36.29 48.04
C SER A 2 19.10 35.52 47.22
N ILE A 3 18.06 35.03 47.89
CA ILE A 3 16.85 34.47 47.30
C ILE A 3 15.76 35.52 47.52
N PRO A 4 14.87 35.80 46.55
CA PRO A 4 13.58 36.37 46.88
C PRO A 4 12.42 35.48 46.46
N TYR A 5 11.68 35.09 47.50
CA TYR A 5 10.21 35.08 47.63
C TYR A 5 9.36 34.30 46.63
N PHE A 6 9.02 33.10 47.11
CA PHE A 6 7.80 32.36 46.85
C PHE A 6 6.60 33.10 47.48
N THR A 7 5.57 33.42 46.70
CA THR A 7 4.23 33.69 47.24
C THR A 7 3.18 33.11 46.29
N SER A 8 2.43 32.12 46.77
CA SER A 8 0.97 32.19 46.82
C SER A 8 0.40 30.92 47.45
N SER A 9 -0.40 31.14 48.48
CA SER A 9 -1.16 30.15 49.24
C SER A 9 -2.41 29.68 48.51
N LEU A 10 -3.03 28.66 49.12
CA LEU A 10 -4.43 28.21 49.03
C LEU A 10 -4.64 27.13 47.95
N LEU A 11 -5.30 25.99 48.17
CA LEU A 11 -6.30 25.62 49.17
C LEU A 11 -6.53 24.08 49.10
N SER A 12 -7.06 23.51 50.17
CA SER A 12 -8.06 22.43 50.16
C SER A 12 -7.65 20.94 50.26
N THR A 13 -7.73 20.49 51.52
CA THR A 13 -8.32 19.23 52.05
C THR A 13 -7.63 17.88 51.91
N PRO A 14 -7.82 17.00 52.93
CA PRO A 14 -6.97 15.85 53.21
C PRO A 14 -7.56 14.54 52.69
N VAL A 15 -6.72 13.58 52.33
CA VAL A 15 -7.11 12.17 52.23
C VAL A 15 -6.11 11.40 53.08
N GLN A 16 -6.58 10.97 54.25
CA GLN A 16 -6.02 9.82 54.93
C GLN A 16 -6.50 8.60 54.14
N HIS A 17 -5.58 7.79 53.66
CA HIS A 17 -5.89 6.46 53.17
C HIS A 17 -4.98 5.52 53.95
N ASP A 18 -5.55 4.92 54.99
CA ASP A 18 -4.96 3.79 55.70
C ASP A 18 -4.81 2.65 54.68
N GLU A 19 -3.59 2.17 54.46
CA GLU A 19 -3.34 0.96 53.68
C GLU A 19 -3.49 -0.24 54.61
N GLU A 20 -4.72 -0.77 54.67
CA GLU A 20 -4.99 -2.12 55.16
C GLU A 20 -5.29 -2.98 53.92
N TYR A 21 -4.29 -3.74 53.47
CA TYR A 21 -4.46 -4.74 52.43
C TYR A 21 -5.05 -6.00 53.07
N ASP A 22 -6.37 -6.14 52.98
CA ASP A 22 -7.02 -7.44 53.17
C ASP A 22 -6.71 -8.32 51.95
N GLU A 23 -5.93 -9.37 52.19
CA GLU A 23 -5.84 -10.54 51.33
C GLU A 23 -7.20 -11.26 51.35
N ASP A 24 -7.79 -11.48 50.16
CA ASP A 24 -8.60 -12.66 49.79
C ASP A 24 -9.71 -12.28 48.78
N GLU A 25 -9.52 -12.60 47.50
CA GLU A 25 -10.60 -13.09 46.61
C GLU A 25 -9.99 -13.60 45.28
N GLU A 26 -9.66 -14.90 45.24
CA GLU A 26 -9.37 -15.61 43.99
C GLU A 26 -10.70 -15.93 43.28
N GLU A 27 -10.97 -15.22 42.18
CA GLU A 27 -12.15 -15.45 41.33
C GLU A 27 -11.89 -16.62 40.37
N TYR A 28 -12.47 -17.79 40.67
CA TYR A 28 -12.38 -19.01 39.87
C TYR A 28 -13.35 -18.93 38.68
N TYR A 29 -12.84 -18.71 37.47
CA TYR A 29 -13.66 -18.76 36.26
C TYR A 29 -13.98 -20.22 35.92
N ASP A 30 -15.27 -20.55 35.93
CA ASP A 30 -15.84 -21.84 35.56
C ASP A 30 -15.74 -22.03 34.03
N ASP A 31 -14.78 -22.83 33.59
CA ASP A 31 -14.60 -23.28 32.21
C ASP A 31 -15.74 -24.22 31.78
N ASN A 32 -16.93 -23.66 31.55
CA ASN A 32 -17.97 -24.38 30.81
C ASN A 32 -18.79 -23.45 29.91
N PHE A 33 -18.12 -22.86 28.92
CA PHE A 33 -18.77 -22.20 27.79
C PHE A 33 -19.10 -23.23 26.70
N ASP A 34 -20.12 -24.04 26.95
CA ASP A 34 -20.78 -24.87 25.94
C ASP A 34 -21.57 -23.97 24.97
N LEU A 35 -20.88 -23.43 23.96
CA LEU A 35 -21.51 -22.75 22.84
C LEU A 35 -21.12 -23.44 21.52
N TRP A 36 -22.17 -23.98 20.87
CA TRP A 36 -22.24 -24.43 19.48
C TRP A 36 -21.77 -25.85 19.13
N GLY A 37 -22.77 -26.72 19.01
CA GLY A 37 -23.28 -26.98 17.66
C GLY A 37 -22.43 -27.92 16.81
N GLU A 38 -22.48 -29.20 17.17
CA GLU A 38 -22.13 -30.33 16.32
C GLU A 38 -22.92 -30.25 14.99
N SER A 39 -22.28 -29.80 13.92
CA SER A 39 -22.52 -30.19 12.52
C SER A 39 -21.63 -29.34 11.59
N SER A 40 -20.51 -29.90 11.14
CA SER A 40 -20.19 -29.93 9.70
C SER A 40 -18.83 -30.59 9.51
N SER A 41 -18.82 -31.61 8.67
CA SER A 41 -17.66 -32.11 7.95
C SER A 41 -16.77 -30.95 7.49
N THR A 42 -15.49 -30.97 7.85
CA THR A 42 -14.46 -30.09 7.26
C THR A 42 -13.29 -30.94 6.83
N ASP A 43 -13.54 -31.72 5.77
CA ASP A 43 -12.53 -31.92 4.73
C ASP A 43 -12.64 -30.70 3.80
N THR A 44 -12.02 -29.60 4.22
CA THR A 44 -11.60 -28.54 3.31
C THR A 44 -10.28 -28.06 3.86
N ALA A 45 -9.20 -28.44 3.17
CA ALA A 45 -7.97 -27.67 3.18
C ALA A 45 -8.38 -26.19 3.21
N SER A 46 -8.08 -25.52 4.32
CA SER A 46 -8.16 -24.07 4.37
C SER A 46 -7.12 -23.62 3.36
N SER A 47 -7.55 -23.45 2.12
CA SER A 47 -6.86 -22.70 1.10
C SER A 47 -6.85 -21.27 1.63
N THR A 48 -5.94 -21.00 2.56
CA THR A 48 -5.29 -19.70 2.62
C THR A 48 -4.60 -19.56 1.28
N SER A 49 -5.36 -19.13 0.27
CA SER A 49 -4.84 -18.72 -1.03
C SER A 49 -3.76 -17.71 -0.71
N SER A 50 -2.50 -18.10 -0.86
CA SER A 50 -1.41 -17.18 -0.60
C SER A 50 -1.55 -16.03 -1.59
N ILE A 51 -1.24 -14.80 -1.20
CA ILE A 51 -1.24 -13.67 -2.14
C ILE A 51 -0.36 -13.94 -3.37
N ALA A 52 0.61 -14.85 -3.24
CA ALA A 52 1.45 -15.35 -4.33
C ALA A 52 0.67 -16.14 -5.41
N ASP A 53 -0.44 -16.80 -5.05
CA ASP A 53 -1.30 -17.53 -5.98
C ASP A 53 -2.37 -16.65 -6.65
N SER A 54 -2.57 -15.43 -6.13
CA SER A 54 -3.50 -14.44 -6.69
C SER A 54 -2.88 -13.71 -7.89
N THR A 55 -3.73 -13.31 -8.84
CA THR A 55 -3.31 -12.47 -9.96
C THR A 55 -3.16 -11.01 -9.53
N LEU A 56 -2.43 -10.21 -10.31
CA LEU A 56 -2.34 -8.76 -10.06
C LEU A 56 -3.71 -8.08 -10.10
N SER A 57 -4.59 -8.54 -11.00
CA SER A 57 -5.97 -8.05 -11.12
C SER A 57 -6.81 -8.38 -9.88
N ASP A 58 -6.68 -9.59 -9.33
CA ASP A 58 -7.39 -10.00 -8.11
C ASP A 58 -6.96 -9.14 -6.92
N ILE A 59 -5.65 -8.94 -6.76
CA ILE A 59 -5.09 -8.13 -5.66
C ILE A 59 -5.54 -6.67 -5.78
N ALA A 60 -5.49 -6.10 -6.98
CA ALA A 60 -5.97 -4.73 -7.22
C ALA A 60 -7.46 -4.59 -6.86
N SER A 61 -8.27 -5.60 -7.19
CA SER A 61 -9.71 -5.62 -6.92
C SER A 61 -10.02 -5.81 -5.43
N ASP A 62 -9.33 -6.74 -4.76
CA ASP A 62 -9.56 -7.07 -3.35
C ASP A 62 -9.17 -5.90 -2.44
N PHE A 63 -8.01 -5.30 -2.69
CA PHE A 63 -7.48 -4.21 -1.88
C PHE A 63 -7.88 -2.82 -2.39
N HIS A 64 -8.64 -2.74 -3.49
CA HIS A 64 -9.02 -1.49 -4.15
C HIS A 64 -7.81 -0.60 -4.46
N PHE A 65 -6.70 -1.24 -4.85
CA PHE A 65 -5.41 -0.61 -5.03
C PHE A 65 -5.12 -0.40 -6.53
N PRO A 66 -4.50 0.73 -6.93
CA PRO A 66 -4.20 0.98 -8.33
C PRO A 66 -3.26 -0.08 -8.91
N ILE A 67 -3.72 -0.76 -9.97
CA ILE A 67 -2.96 -1.82 -10.65
C ILE A 67 -1.64 -1.31 -11.26
N ASP A 68 -1.61 -0.03 -11.66
CA ASP A 68 -0.40 0.62 -12.16
C ASP A 68 0.72 0.60 -11.11
N TYR A 69 0.41 0.88 -9.84
CA TYR A 69 1.42 0.82 -8.78
C TYR A 69 1.96 -0.61 -8.60
N LEU A 70 1.09 -1.61 -8.59
CA LEU A 70 1.50 -3.00 -8.44
C LEU A 70 2.43 -3.41 -9.58
N ALA A 71 2.09 -3.05 -10.81
CA ALA A 71 2.89 -3.40 -11.97
C ALA A 71 4.24 -2.64 -12.00
N HIS A 72 4.26 -1.35 -11.61
CA HIS A 72 5.51 -0.60 -11.44
C HIS A 72 6.40 -1.19 -10.33
N ALA A 73 5.82 -1.59 -9.20
CA ALA A 73 6.58 -2.23 -8.13
C ALA A 73 7.23 -3.55 -8.61
N VAL A 74 6.47 -4.36 -9.35
CA VAL A 74 6.96 -5.62 -9.91
C VAL A 74 8.03 -5.39 -10.99
N CYS A 75 7.86 -4.40 -11.87
CA CYS A 75 8.90 -3.99 -12.82
C CYS A 75 10.19 -3.55 -12.10
N SER A 76 10.08 -2.75 -11.03
CA SER A 76 11.24 -2.24 -10.28
C SER A 76 12.07 -3.35 -9.63
N TRP A 77 11.45 -4.51 -9.42
CA TRP A 77 12.07 -5.72 -8.88
C TRP A 77 12.70 -6.62 -9.94
N GLY A 78 12.63 -6.22 -11.21
CA GLY A 78 13.27 -6.88 -12.34
C GLY A 78 12.32 -7.70 -13.23
N ALA A 79 11.00 -7.54 -13.10
CA ALA A 79 10.08 -8.16 -14.04
C ALA A 79 10.14 -7.44 -15.40
N ASP A 80 10.34 -8.22 -16.47
CA ASP A 80 10.43 -7.69 -17.82
C ASP A 80 9.06 -7.17 -18.31
N PRO A 81 8.91 -5.88 -18.65
CA PRO A 81 7.69 -5.40 -19.28
C PRO A 81 7.56 -5.94 -20.72
N PRO A 82 6.34 -6.17 -21.24
CA PRO A 82 5.05 -5.88 -20.62
C PRO A 82 4.58 -6.98 -19.65
N ILE A 83 3.98 -6.57 -18.53
CA ILE A 83 3.39 -7.45 -17.52
C ILE A 83 1.94 -7.76 -17.90
N ASP A 84 1.54 -9.04 -17.84
CA ASP A 84 0.14 -9.43 -17.94
C ASP A 84 -0.54 -9.34 -16.57
N VAL A 85 -1.75 -8.79 -16.52
CA VAL A 85 -2.51 -8.60 -15.26
C VAL A 85 -3.07 -9.91 -14.72
N GLU A 86 -3.17 -10.92 -15.58
CA GLU A 86 -3.60 -12.28 -15.25
C GLU A 86 -2.45 -13.15 -14.76
N ASP A 87 -1.20 -12.66 -14.81
CA ASP A 87 -0.05 -13.39 -14.26
C ASP A 87 -0.13 -13.44 -12.73
N ARG A 88 0.31 -14.57 -12.18
CA ARG A 88 0.35 -14.78 -10.73
C ARG A 88 1.50 -14.00 -10.14
N LEU A 89 1.25 -13.34 -9.00
CA LEU A 89 2.29 -12.56 -8.34
C LEU A 89 3.52 -13.42 -8.01
N GLY A 90 3.33 -14.65 -7.55
CA GLY A 90 4.41 -15.57 -7.20
C GLY A 90 5.27 -16.06 -8.36
N ASP A 91 4.82 -15.91 -9.61
CA ASP A 91 5.61 -16.23 -10.80
C ASP A 91 6.50 -15.05 -11.23
N LEU A 92 6.11 -13.83 -10.88
CA LEU A 92 6.81 -12.59 -11.22
C LEU A 92 7.85 -12.18 -10.17
N VAL A 93 7.60 -12.47 -8.90
CA VAL A 93 8.40 -11.96 -7.78
C VAL A 93 8.67 -13.05 -6.72
N ASN A 94 9.73 -12.86 -5.95
CA ASN A 94 10.09 -13.77 -4.86
C ASN A 94 9.19 -13.58 -3.63
N GLY A 95 9.15 -14.57 -2.73
CA GLY A 95 8.30 -14.51 -1.52
C GLY A 95 8.54 -13.28 -0.62
N GLU A 96 9.79 -12.80 -0.52
CA GLU A 96 10.11 -11.57 0.21
C GLU A 96 9.47 -10.32 -0.44
N GLN A 97 9.47 -10.27 -1.77
CA GLN A 97 8.87 -9.19 -2.55
C GLN A 97 7.34 -9.23 -2.48
N CYS A 98 6.73 -10.43 -2.51
CA CYS A 98 5.30 -10.59 -2.24
C CYS A 98 4.92 -10.01 -0.87
N PHE A 99 5.72 -10.29 0.16
CA PHE A 99 5.46 -9.78 1.51
C PHE A 99 5.62 -8.25 1.56
N ALA A 100 6.67 -7.71 0.93
CA ALA A 100 6.87 -6.26 0.83
C ALA A 100 5.72 -5.56 0.09
N LEU A 101 5.17 -6.19 -0.96
CA LEU A 101 3.99 -5.65 -1.66
C LEU A 101 2.76 -5.64 -0.76
N LEU A 102 2.51 -6.73 -0.03
CA LEU A 102 1.39 -6.82 0.90
C LEU A 102 1.51 -5.79 2.03
N GLU A 103 2.71 -5.62 2.58
CA GLU A 103 2.97 -4.58 3.59
C GLU A 103 2.71 -3.18 3.03
N ALA A 104 3.16 -2.90 1.79
CA ALA A 104 2.91 -1.62 1.15
C ALA A 104 1.41 -1.36 0.93
N ILE A 105 0.66 -2.34 0.40
CA ILE A 105 -0.79 -2.20 0.14
C ILE A 105 -1.58 -2.02 1.44
N THR A 106 -1.14 -2.64 2.53
CA THR A 106 -1.82 -2.52 3.83
C THR A 106 -1.43 -1.28 4.62
N THR A 107 -0.32 -0.62 4.26
CA THR A 107 0.20 0.57 4.94
C THR A 107 -0.15 1.87 4.20
N LEU A 108 -0.15 1.86 2.88
CA LEU A 108 -0.39 3.04 2.03
C LEU A 108 -1.88 3.23 1.78
N ASP A 109 -2.30 4.50 1.66
CA ASP A 109 -3.66 4.84 1.25
C ASP A 109 -3.79 4.74 -0.28
N PRO A 110 -4.75 3.95 -0.80
CA PRO A 110 -4.90 3.74 -2.23
C PRO A 110 -5.26 5.02 -2.99
N ALA A 111 -5.97 5.97 -2.37
CA ALA A 111 -6.32 7.23 -3.01
C ALA A 111 -5.10 8.15 -3.13
N GLU A 112 -4.26 8.23 -2.08
CA GLU A 112 -3.00 8.99 -2.15
C GLU A 112 -2.06 8.41 -3.21
N VAL A 113 -1.98 7.09 -3.32
CA VAL A 113 -1.16 6.43 -4.35
C VAL A 113 -1.72 6.68 -5.74
N ASP A 114 -3.04 6.60 -5.95
CA ASP A 114 -3.64 6.87 -7.26
C ASP A 114 -3.49 8.33 -7.68
N GLU A 115 -3.56 9.29 -6.74
CA GLU A 115 -3.32 10.71 -6.98
C GLU A 115 -1.89 11.01 -7.45
N ALA A 116 -0.90 10.20 -7.05
CA ALA A 116 0.48 10.33 -7.53
C ALA A 116 0.64 9.96 -9.02
N PHE A 117 -0.33 9.22 -9.59
CA PHE A 117 -0.34 8.88 -11.00
C PHE A 117 -1.12 9.90 -11.83
N CYS A 118 -0.63 10.16 -13.04
CA CYS A 118 -1.37 10.94 -14.01
C CYS A 118 -2.69 10.23 -14.34
N ALA A 119 -3.79 11.00 -14.37
CA ALA A 119 -5.10 10.48 -14.75
C ALA A 119 -5.15 9.93 -16.19
N LEU A 120 -4.20 10.31 -17.04
CA LEU A 120 -4.12 9.90 -18.44
C LEU A 120 -3.00 8.87 -18.64
N ASN A 121 -3.28 7.86 -19.46
CA ASN A 121 -2.24 6.93 -19.90
C ASN A 121 -1.35 7.56 -21.00
N VAL A 122 -0.21 6.94 -21.30
CA VAL A 122 0.72 7.39 -22.34
C VAL A 122 0.03 7.63 -23.70
N ALA A 123 -0.90 6.77 -24.12
CA ALA A 123 -1.63 6.93 -25.37
C ALA A 123 -2.63 8.11 -25.37
N GLU A 124 -3.15 8.50 -24.21
CA GLU A 124 -4.01 9.67 -24.03
C GLU A 124 -3.20 10.96 -23.88
N LEU A 125 -2.07 10.90 -23.17
CA LEU A 125 -1.09 11.98 -23.11
C LEU A 125 -0.59 12.35 -24.50
N SER A 126 -0.28 11.35 -25.34
CA SER A 126 0.16 11.62 -26.72
C SER A 126 -0.90 12.37 -27.52
N LYS A 127 -2.19 12.03 -27.34
CA LYS A 127 -3.31 12.76 -27.96
C LYS A 127 -3.45 14.18 -27.42
N SER A 128 -3.30 14.37 -26.11
CA SER A 128 -3.34 15.69 -25.47
C SER A 128 -2.26 16.62 -26.03
N TRP A 129 -1.05 16.08 -26.24
CA TRP A 129 0.09 16.82 -26.78
C TRP A 129 0.12 16.93 -28.31
N GLY A 130 -0.74 16.18 -29.01
CA GLY A 130 -0.78 16.15 -30.47
C GLY A 130 0.42 15.44 -31.10
N VAL A 131 1.00 14.47 -30.39
CA VAL A 131 2.20 13.72 -30.82
C VAL A 131 1.87 12.23 -31.00
N GLU A 132 2.62 11.57 -31.88
CA GLU A 132 2.50 10.13 -32.08
C GLU A 132 2.86 9.37 -30.79
N PRO A 133 2.06 8.36 -30.37
CA PRO A 133 2.32 7.61 -29.14
C PRO A 133 3.68 6.90 -29.13
N GLY A 134 4.23 6.56 -30.30
CA GLY A 134 5.58 6.00 -30.41
C GLY A 134 6.67 6.94 -29.93
N VAL A 135 6.55 8.24 -30.21
CA VAL A 135 7.53 9.25 -29.77
C VAL A 135 7.48 9.43 -28.25
N VAL A 136 6.29 9.43 -27.67
CA VAL A 136 6.12 9.51 -26.20
C VAL A 136 6.66 8.24 -25.53
N PHE A 137 6.41 7.07 -26.12
CA PHE A 137 6.96 5.81 -25.64
C PHE A 137 8.49 5.82 -25.66
N GLU A 138 9.11 6.26 -26.75
CA GLU A 138 10.57 6.40 -26.85
C GLU A 138 11.13 7.40 -25.82
N ALA A 139 10.41 8.49 -25.56
CA ALA A 139 10.77 9.46 -24.53
C ALA A 139 10.80 8.81 -23.15
N CYS A 140 9.77 8.04 -22.80
CA CYS A 140 9.70 7.32 -21.52
C CYS A 140 10.83 6.30 -21.37
N VAL A 141 11.09 5.48 -22.40
CA VAL A 141 12.19 4.50 -22.39
C VAL A 141 13.55 5.20 -22.24
N ARG A 142 13.71 6.39 -22.83
CA ARG A 142 14.95 7.16 -22.75
C ARG A 142 15.18 7.80 -21.38
N GLU A 143 14.12 8.27 -20.73
CA GLU A 143 14.16 8.74 -19.34
C GLU A 143 14.37 7.58 -18.35
N GLY A 144 14.35 6.32 -18.82
CA GLY A 144 14.53 5.14 -17.99
C GLY A 144 13.28 4.75 -17.23
N LEU A 145 12.10 5.18 -17.69
CA LEU A 145 10.82 4.85 -17.09
C LEU A 145 10.40 3.44 -17.47
N GLU A 146 9.91 2.71 -16.48
CA GLU A 146 9.33 1.39 -16.66
C GLU A 146 7.90 1.53 -17.19
N LEU A 147 7.56 0.77 -18.22
CA LEU A 147 6.24 0.82 -18.86
C LEU A 147 5.56 -0.55 -18.75
N PRO A 148 5.07 -0.93 -17.56
CA PRO A 148 4.48 -2.24 -17.31
C PRO A 148 3.40 -2.64 -18.32
N PHE A 149 2.60 -1.67 -18.80
CA PHE A 149 1.53 -1.91 -19.78
C PHE A 149 1.81 -1.25 -21.14
N GLY A 150 3.07 -0.90 -21.42
CA GLY A 150 3.46 -0.17 -22.62
C GLY A 150 2.74 1.18 -22.73
N ILE A 151 2.08 1.43 -23.87
CA ILE A 151 1.35 2.68 -24.15
C ILE A 151 0.11 2.89 -23.25
N ARG A 152 -0.34 1.87 -22.52
CA ARG A 152 -1.50 1.95 -21.61
C ARG A 152 -1.09 2.30 -20.18
N THR A 153 0.21 2.34 -19.89
CA THR A 153 0.75 2.67 -18.58
C THR A 153 0.36 4.08 -18.18
N ARG A 154 -0.07 4.28 -16.93
CA ARG A 154 -0.13 5.60 -16.31
C ARG A 154 1.25 5.96 -15.74
N LEU A 155 1.73 7.15 -16.10
CA LEU A 155 2.99 7.70 -15.58
C LEU A 155 2.73 8.38 -14.24
N LYS A 156 3.73 8.45 -13.37
CA LYS A 156 3.66 9.31 -12.19
C LYS A 156 3.69 10.77 -12.62
N GLU A 157 3.00 11.64 -11.88
CA GLU A 157 2.93 13.06 -12.20
C GLU A 157 4.33 13.71 -12.26
N GLU A 158 5.25 13.26 -11.40
CA GLU A 158 6.65 13.72 -11.37
C GLU A 158 7.42 13.47 -12.67
N ASP A 159 7.10 12.40 -13.39
CA ASP A 159 7.79 11.99 -14.61
C ASP A 159 7.19 12.64 -15.86
N VAL A 160 5.92 13.06 -15.80
CA VAL A 160 5.19 13.64 -16.94
C VAL A 160 5.88 14.90 -17.46
N ASP A 161 6.33 15.78 -16.57
CA ASP A 161 7.03 17.02 -16.94
C ASP A 161 8.34 16.75 -17.68
N GLY A 162 9.08 15.71 -17.27
CA GLY A 162 10.33 15.29 -17.91
C GLY A 162 10.09 14.81 -19.34
N VAL A 163 9.11 13.92 -19.49
CA VAL A 163 8.70 13.38 -20.80
C VAL A 163 8.15 14.49 -21.70
N GLN A 164 7.30 15.37 -21.19
CA GLN A 164 6.72 16.47 -21.95
C GLN A 164 7.80 17.45 -22.43
N ARG A 165 8.81 17.74 -21.60
CA ARG A 165 9.95 18.58 -21.99
C ARG A 165 10.71 17.99 -23.16
N TRP A 166 10.89 16.67 -23.20
CA TRP A 166 11.57 16.01 -24.31
C TRP A 166 10.74 16.05 -25.58
N VAL A 167 9.45 15.69 -25.46
CA VAL A 167 8.50 15.68 -26.59
C VAL A 167 8.30 17.08 -27.17
N GLY A 168 8.18 18.11 -26.34
CA GLY A 168 8.02 19.51 -26.76
C GLY A 168 9.35 20.19 -27.14
N GLY A 169 10.48 19.67 -26.66
CA GLY A 169 11.83 20.20 -26.91
C GLY A 169 12.48 19.73 -28.21
N GLY A 170 11.86 18.79 -28.94
CA GLY A 170 12.35 18.27 -30.22
C GLY A 170 12.26 19.23 -31.42
N SER A 171 11.84 20.49 -31.23
CA SER A 171 11.89 21.54 -32.27
C SER A 171 13.12 22.43 -32.10
N THR A 172 14.30 21.95 -32.47
CA THR A 172 15.42 22.79 -32.93
C THR A 172 16.23 22.08 -33.99
#